data_AF-A0A962NYB5-F1
#
_entry.id   AF-A0A962NYB5-F1
#
_cell.length_a   1.000
_cell.length_b   1.000
_cell.length_c   1.000
_cell.angle_alpha   90.00
_cell.angle_beta   90.00
_cell.angle_gamma   90.00
#
_symmetry.space_group_name_H-M   'P 1'
#
loop_
_entity.id
_entity.type
_entity.pdbx_description
1 polymer ?
#
loop_
_entity_poly.entity_id
_entity_poly.type
_entity_poly.pdbx_seq_one_letter_code
_entity_poly.pdbx_strand_id
1 'polypeptide(L)'
;MSQPLMYYISVSSQTKKLVASLVAPYETEEQFVLRLIAAYQDAVKRNSHAGLANSNFISHEPVSSEGKRFGETLSTKKKPFFWDVKNNRLTIYRDGLPSQPFDFDKIVNVLKELYSIYQYSFFSLDNNVADVANPKPSNETGLGRMLYKHTQSVSAAQVSSQLGPILMNVGLLTWNGKMHGIQFCCTPMVDKLDEKMLEELLICV
;
A
#
# COMPACT_ATOMS: atom_id res chain seq x y z
N MET A 1 -45.24 8.29 19.86
CA MET A 1 -44.52 7.01 19.90
C MET A 1 -43.62 6.96 18.68
N SER A 2 -42.34 7.27 18.83
CA SER A 2 -41.39 7.28 17.71
C SER A 2 -40.95 5.84 17.43
N GLN A 3 -41.21 5.34 16.23
CA GLN A 3 -40.71 4.03 15.81
C GLN A 3 -39.18 4.08 15.73
N PRO A 4 -38.46 3.07 16.25
CA PRO A 4 -37.02 3.01 16.08
C PRO A 4 -36.69 2.85 14.59
N LEU A 5 -35.87 3.75 14.05
CA LEU A 5 -35.27 3.59 12.72
C LEU A 5 -34.41 2.33 12.74
N MET A 6 -34.92 1.25 12.15
CA MET A 6 -34.16 0.02 11.93
C MET A 6 -33.29 0.24 10.69
N TYR A 7 -32.02 0.58 10.89
CA TYR A 7 -31.05 0.71 9.80
C TYR A 7 -30.77 -0.67 9.21
N TYR A 8 -31.33 -0.94 8.03
CA TYR A 8 -31.02 -2.15 7.27
C TYR A 8 -29.68 -1.98 6.57
N ILE A 9 -28.65 -2.63 7.09
CA ILE A 9 -27.36 -2.73 6.40
C ILE A 9 -27.49 -3.81 5.32
N SER A 10 -27.54 -3.37 4.06
CA SER A 10 -27.50 -4.25 2.89
C SER A 10 -26.10 -4.84 2.74
N VAL A 11 -25.95 -6.14 2.99
CA VAL A 11 -24.71 -6.90 2.74
C VAL A 11 -24.93 -8.00 1.70
N SER A 12 -23.89 -8.30 0.92
CA SER A 12 -23.94 -9.33 -0.14
C SER A 12 -24.28 -10.72 0.42
N SER A 13 -24.87 -11.59 -0.41
CA SER A 13 -25.19 -12.97 -0.02
C SER A 13 -23.96 -13.78 0.40
N GLN A 14 -22.78 -13.46 -0.17
CA GLN A 14 -21.52 -14.09 0.21
C GLN A 14 -21.07 -13.63 1.60
N THR A 15 -21.19 -12.34 1.91
CA THR A 15 -20.92 -11.79 3.24
C THR A 15 -21.86 -12.40 4.28
N LYS A 16 -23.15 -12.58 3.98
CA LYS A 16 -24.11 -13.23 4.88
C LYS A 16 -23.70 -14.66 5.23
N LYS A 17 -23.29 -15.44 4.22
CA LYS A 17 -22.81 -16.83 4.42
C LYS A 17 -21.55 -16.87 5.27
N LEU A 18 -20.61 -15.96 5.01
CA LEU A 18 -19.38 -15.86 5.80
C LEU A 18 -19.68 -15.54 7.27
N VAL A 19 -20.51 -14.51 7.54
CA VAL A 19 -20.89 -14.12 8.90
C VAL A 19 -21.58 -15.29 9.62
N ALA A 20 -22.51 -15.97 8.97
CA ALA A 20 -23.17 -17.15 9.53
C ALA A 20 -22.19 -18.30 9.87
N SER A 21 -21.14 -18.48 9.06
CA SER A 21 -20.11 -19.50 9.31
C SER A 21 -19.18 -19.18 10.47
N LEU A 22 -19.14 -17.92 10.92
CA LEU A 22 -18.26 -17.47 12.00
C LEU A 22 -18.90 -17.59 13.39
N VAL A 23 -20.21 -17.84 13.48
CA VAL A 23 -20.94 -17.96 14.75
C VAL A 23 -20.60 -19.31 15.39
N ALA A 24 -20.08 -19.28 16.61
CA ALA A 24 -19.80 -20.52 17.34
C ALA A 24 -21.09 -21.12 17.92
N PRO A 25 -21.24 -22.46 18.00
CA PRO A 25 -22.50 -23.11 18.40
C PRO A 25 -23.01 -22.76 19.80
N TYR A 26 -22.13 -22.23 20.66
CA TYR A 26 -22.38 -21.92 22.07
C TYR A 26 -22.29 -20.41 22.36
N GLU A 27 -22.19 -19.58 21.33
CA GLU A 27 -22.08 -18.13 21.45
C GLU A 27 -23.47 -17.47 21.34
N THR A 28 -23.79 -16.54 22.25
CA THR A 28 -25.02 -15.75 22.13
C THR A 28 -24.85 -14.66 21.05
N GLU A 29 -25.95 -14.13 20.50
CA GLU A 29 -25.87 -13.05 19.50
C GLU A 29 -25.07 -11.83 20.00
N GLU A 30 -25.24 -11.48 21.27
CA GLU A 30 -24.54 -10.35 21.88
C GLU A 30 -23.02 -10.60 21.99
N GLN A 31 -22.61 -11.82 22.35
CA GLN A 31 -21.20 -12.22 22.38
C GLN A 31 -20.59 -12.22 20.98
N PHE A 32 -21.33 -12.69 19.98
CA PHE A 32 -20.90 -12.68 18.59
C PHE A 32 -20.68 -11.26 18.07
N VAL A 33 -21.60 -10.35 18.36
CA VAL A 33 -21.48 -8.92 17.99
C VAL A 33 -20.29 -8.27 18.69
N LEU A 34 -20.10 -8.51 19.99
CA LEU A 34 -18.94 -8.00 20.73
C LEU A 34 -17.62 -8.52 20.15
N ARG A 35 -17.56 -9.79 19.74
CA ARG A 35 -16.37 -10.36 19.10
C ARG A 35 -16.12 -9.77 17.72
N LEU A 36 -17.16 -9.51 16.92
CA LEU A 36 -17.02 -8.80 15.64
C LEU A 36 -16.54 -7.36 15.84
N ILE A 37 -17.08 -6.64 16.83
CA ILE A 37 -16.64 -5.29 17.18
C ILE A 37 -15.18 -5.33 17.64
N ALA A 38 -14.79 -6.28 18.49
CA ALA A 38 -13.41 -6.43 18.94
C ALA A 38 -12.46 -6.77 17.78
N ALA A 39 -12.84 -7.69 16.89
CA ALA A 39 -12.05 -8.04 15.71
C ALA A 39 -11.92 -6.86 14.74
N TYR A 40 -12.99 -6.08 14.55
CA TYR A 40 -12.96 -4.85 13.76
C TYR A 40 -12.09 -3.80 14.44
N GLN A 41 -12.23 -3.59 15.75
CA GLN A 41 -11.40 -2.67 16.51
C GLN A 41 -9.94 -3.09 16.51
N ASP A 42 -9.63 -4.38 16.48
CA ASP A 42 -8.26 -4.89 16.36
C ASP A 42 -7.73 -4.80 14.93
N ALA A 43 -8.56 -5.00 13.92
CA ALA A 43 -8.19 -4.76 12.52
C ALA A 43 -7.95 -3.28 12.27
N VAL A 44 -8.85 -2.43 12.78
CA VAL A 44 -8.71 -0.98 12.80
C VAL A 44 -7.50 -0.62 13.63
N LYS A 45 -7.30 -1.10 14.87
CA LYS A 45 -6.10 -0.81 15.68
C LYS A 45 -4.82 -1.36 15.09
N ARG A 46 -4.84 -2.44 14.30
CA ARG A 46 -3.66 -2.87 13.53
C ARG A 46 -3.39 -1.91 12.38
N ASN A 47 -4.42 -1.45 11.69
CA ASN A 47 -4.33 -0.39 10.68
C ASN A 47 -4.06 1.00 11.30
N SER A 48 -4.45 1.21 12.55
CA SER A 48 -4.23 2.39 13.35
C SER A 48 -2.98 2.24 14.19
N HIS A 49 -2.30 1.10 14.33
CA HIS A 49 -0.92 1.04 14.84
C HIS A 49 0.07 1.10 13.68
N ALA A 50 -0.39 0.84 12.45
CA ALA A 50 0.18 1.47 11.26
C ALA A 50 -0.11 3.00 11.20
N GLY A 51 -1.12 3.51 11.93
CA GLY A 51 -1.55 4.93 11.94
C GLY A 51 -1.41 5.74 13.25
N LEU A 52 -1.00 5.17 14.39
CA LEU A 52 -0.99 5.78 15.75
C LEU A 52 0.43 6.02 16.24
N ALA A 53 1.44 5.79 15.39
CA ALA A 53 2.65 6.57 15.44
C ALA A 53 2.42 8.05 15.05
N ASN A 54 1.20 8.45 14.67
CA ASN A 54 0.87 9.81 14.21
C ASN A 54 -0.02 10.64 15.15
N SER A 55 -0.23 10.27 16.42
CA SER A 55 -1.00 11.11 17.35
C SER A 55 -0.20 11.54 18.57
N ASN A 56 0.93 12.22 18.35
CA ASN A 56 1.54 13.14 19.33
C ASN A 56 2.58 14.06 18.68
N PHE A 57 2.27 14.58 17.49
CA PHE A 57 2.98 15.75 16.97
C PHE A 57 1.94 16.78 16.57
N ILE A 58 1.86 17.85 17.37
CA ILE A 58 1.62 19.17 16.81
C ILE A 58 2.88 19.47 15.98
N SER A 59 3.00 18.82 14.82
CA SER A 59 3.93 19.23 13.79
C SER A 59 3.12 20.09 12.86
N HIS A 60 3.56 21.33 12.68
CA HIS A 60 3.20 22.13 11.53
C HIS A 60 3.10 21.23 10.30
N GLU A 61 1.88 20.97 9.80
CA GLU A 61 1.73 20.36 8.49
C GLU A 61 2.56 21.22 7.53
N PRO A 62 3.56 20.66 6.82
CA PRO A 62 4.18 21.39 5.74
C PRO A 62 3.07 21.63 4.72
N VAL A 63 2.55 22.85 4.71
CA VAL A 63 1.52 23.33 3.81
C VAL A 63 1.96 22.95 2.39
N SER A 64 1.24 22.02 1.76
CA SER A 64 1.46 21.69 0.36
C SER A 64 1.13 22.96 -0.43
N SER A 65 2.12 23.55 -1.07
CA SER A 65 1.93 24.78 -1.83
C SER A 65 1.25 24.57 -3.20
N GLU A 66 0.97 23.34 -3.64
CA GLU A 66 0.53 23.08 -5.04
C GLU A 66 -0.34 21.81 -5.23
N GLY A 67 -1.13 21.39 -4.23
CA GLY A 67 -2.03 20.23 -4.39
C GLY A 67 -1.31 18.87 -4.48
N LYS A 68 -0.12 18.76 -3.87
CA LYS A 68 0.69 17.53 -3.82
C LYS A 68 0.31 16.72 -2.58
N ARG A 69 0.29 15.40 -2.71
CA ARG A 69 -0.01 14.46 -1.62
C ARG A 69 1.24 14.18 -0.80
N PHE A 70 1.07 14.06 0.51
CA PHE A 70 2.15 13.75 1.46
C PHE A 70 2.32 12.23 1.62
N GLY A 71 3.56 11.78 1.90
CA GLY A 71 3.86 10.40 2.25
C GLY A 71 5.15 10.28 3.07
N GLU A 72 5.33 9.12 3.71
CA GLU A 72 6.53 8.80 4.49
C GLU A 72 7.07 7.42 4.10
N THR A 73 8.40 7.25 4.13
CA THR A 73 9.02 5.93 3.92
C THR A 73 8.78 5.00 5.12
N LEU A 74 8.79 3.68 4.88
CA LEU A 74 8.49 2.65 5.90
C LEU A 74 9.64 2.30 6.86
N SER A 75 10.81 2.94 6.71
CA SER A 75 11.99 2.68 7.54
C SER A 75 11.89 3.30 8.94
N THR A 76 12.74 2.84 9.88
CA THR A 76 12.84 3.42 11.23
C THR A 76 13.06 4.93 11.24
N LYS A 77 13.93 5.43 10.34
CA LYS A 77 14.05 6.87 10.05
C LYS A 77 13.12 7.22 8.91
N LYS A 78 11.84 7.43 9.21
CA LYS A 78 10.85 7.86 8.22
C LYS A 78 11.32 9.13 7.53
N LYS A 79 11.33 9.12 6.21
CA LYS A 79 11.65 10.30 5.39
C LYS A 79 10.38 10.79 4.72
N PRO A 80 10.00 12.07 4.90
CA PRO A 80 8.86 12.63 4.22
C PRO A 80 9.15 12.77 2.73
N PHE A 81 8.09 12.69 1.92
CA PHE A 81 8.11 12.98 0.50
C PHE A 81 6.74 13.49 0.05
N PHE A 82 6.71 14.12 -1.12
CA PHE A 82 5.46 14.53 -1.76
C PHE A 82 5.31 13.83 -3.10
N TRP A 83 4.09 13.71 -3.58
CA TRP A 83 3.83 13.12 -4.89
C TRP A 83 2.56 13.69 -5.53
N ASP A 84 2.51 13.65 -6.85
CA ASP A 84 1.31 13.98 -7.61
C ASP A 84 1.16 13.08 -8.85
N VAL A 85 0.00 13.18 -9.48
CA VAL A 85 -0.33 12.47 -10.72
C VAL A 85 -0.71 13.51 -11.76
N LYS A 86 0.02 13.52 -12.88
CA LYS A 86 -0.23 14.39 -14.04
C LYS A 86 0.21 13.68 -15.31
N ASN A 87 -0.54 13.84 -16.40
CA ASN A 87 -0.16 13.34 -17.73
C ASN A 87 0.24 11.85 -17.75
N ASN A 88 -0.58 10.98 -17.14
CA ASN A 88 -0.33 9.53 -17.05
C ASN A 88 0.99 9.15 -16.34
N ARG A 89 1.44 10.01 -15.41
CA ARG A 89 2.69 9.84 -14.66
C ARG A 89 2.47 10.10 -13.18
N LEU A 90 3.11 9.27 -12.37
CA LEU A 90 3.34 9.52 -10.96
C LEU A 90 4.67 10.27 -10.82
N THR A 91 4.67 11.45 -10.22
CA THR A 91 5.91 12.16 -9.89
C THR A 91 6.13 12.16 -8.40
N ILE A 92 7.32 11.74 -7.97
CA ILE A 92 7.73 11.74 -6.56
C ILE A 92 8.77 12.83 -6.33
N TYR A 93 8.51 13.68 -5.33
CA TYR A 93 9.34 14.80 -4.90
C TYR A 93 9.99 14.47 -3.56
N ARG A 94 11.31 14.61 -3.51
CA ARG A 94 12.12 14.37 -2.31
C ARG A 94 12.93 15.63 -2.02
N ASP A 95 13.13 15.91 -0.76
CA ASP A 95 13.84 17.11 -0.35
C ASP A 95 15.30 17.08 -0.84
N GLY A 96 15.74 18.17 -1.47
CA GLY A 96 17.08 18.33 -2.04
C GLY A 96 17.46 17.39 -3.19
N LEU A 97 16.51 16.62 -3.77
CA LEU A 97 16.77 15.69 -4.88
C LEU A 97 15.86 15.97 -6.08
N PRO A 98 16.32 15.65 -7.31
CA PRO A 98 15.47 15.74 -8.49
C PRO A 98 14.19 14.92 -8.32
N SER A 99 13.08 15.45 -8.86
CA SER A 99 11.83 14.71 -8.95
C SER A 99 12.00 13.50 -9.86
N GLN A 100 11.30 12.41 -9.53
CA GLN A 100 11.35 11.19 -10.30
C GLN A 100 9.96 10.90 -10.88
N PRO A 101 9.76 11.13 -12.20
CA PRO A 101 8.55 10.69 -12.87
C PRO A 101 8.61 9.20 -13.16
N PHE A 102 7.44 8.56 -13.08
CA PHE A 102 7.19 7.18 -13.49
C PHE A 102 5.99 7.17 -14.43
N ASP A 103 6.19 6.70 -15.65
CA ASP A 103 5.09 6.34 -16.54
C ASP A 103 4.32 5.16 -15.93
N PHE A 104 2.98 5.19 -16.04
CA PHE A 104 2.13 4.15 -15.47
C PHE A 104 2.39 2.78 -16.10
N ASP A 105 2.70 2.70 -17.39
CA ASP A 105 3.06 1.45 -18.05
C ASP A 105 4.22 0.74 -17.33
N LYS A 106 5.25 1.50 -16.89
CA LYS A 106 6.39 0.93 -16.15
C LYS A 106 5.98 0.41 -14.79
N ILE A 107 5.16 1.14 -14.05
CA ILE A 107 4.68 0.68 -12.73
C ILE A 107 3.84 -0.60 -12.91
N VAL A 108 2.90 -0.60 -13.85
CA VAL A 108 2.03 -1.76 -14.12
C VAL A 108 2.85 -2.98 -14.54
N ASN A 109 3.80 -2.81 -15.46
CA ASN A 109 4.65 -3.91 -15.93
C ASN A 109 5.51 -4.49 -14.81
N VAL A 110 6.10 -3.63 -13.98
CA VAL A 110 6.87 -4.05 -12.80
C VAL A 110 6.01 -4.85 -11.82
N LEU A 111 4.80 -4.38 -11.53
CA LEU A 111 3.89 -5.07 -10.60
C LEU A 111 3.39 -6.40 -11.16
N LYS A 112 3.04 -6.45 -12.45
CA LYS A 112 2.66 -7.71 -13.11
C LYS A 112 3.79 -8.73 -13.12
N GLU A 113 5.02 -8.29 -13.37
CA GLU A 113 6.18 -9.18 -13.34
C GLU A 113 6.46 -9.69 -11.93
N LEU A 114 6.43 -8.83 -10.91
CA LEU A 114 6.56 -9.25 -9.50
C LEU A 114 5.45 -10.21 -9.09
N TYR A 115 4.21 -9.96 -9.49
CA TYR A 115 3.08 -10.85 -9.24
C TYR A 115 3.25 -12.20 -9.93
N SER A 116 3.78 -12.23 -11.16
CA SER A 116 4.03 -13.49 -11.88
C SER A 116 5.10 -14.37 -11.19
N ILE A 117 6.10 -13.75 -10.55
CA ILE A 117 7.22 -14.45 -9.88
C ILE A 117 6.81 -14.88 -8.47
N TYR A 118 6.24 -13.98 -7.68
CA TYR A 118 6.01 -14.18 -6.25
C TYR A 118 4.56 -14.53 -5.90
N GLN A 119 3.60 -14.25 -6.79
CA GLN A 119 2.16 -14.38 -6.56
C GLN A 119 1.76 -13.71 -5.23
N TYR A 120 1.35 -14.51 -4.25
CA TYR A 120 0.96 -14.06 -2.90
C TYR A 120 2.09 -14.20 -1.86
N SER A 121 3.33 -14.36 -2.31
CA SER A 121 4.51 -14.42 -1.46
C SER A 121 5.17 -13.06 -1.31
N PHE A 122 5.88 -12.87 -0.20
CA PHE A 122 6.63 -11.66 0.05
C PHE A 122 7.90 -11.56 -0.81
N PHE A 123 8.12 -10.40 -1.42
CA PHE A 123 9.35 -10.01 -2.12
C PHE A 123 9.99 -8.78 -1.45
N SER A 124 11.30 -8.61 -1.64
CA SER A 124 12.06 -7.56 -0.97
C SER A 124 11.87 -6.17 -1.62
N LEU A 125 12.12 -5.11 -0.85
CA LEU A 125 12.22 -3.75 -1.41
C LEU A 125 13.39 -3.63 -2.40
N ASP A 126 14.53 -4.28 -2.13
CA ASP A 126 15.75 -4.37 -2.95
C ASP A 126 16.13 -3.07 -3.69
N ASN A 127 16.39 -2.02 -2.92
CA ASN A 127 16.68 -0.67 -3.44
C ASN A 127 18.10 -0.18 -3.13
N ASN A 128 18.99 -1.06 -2.71
CA ASN A 128 20.38 -0.73 -2.43
C ASN A 128 21.12 -0.40 -3.73
N VAL A 129 21.68 0.81 -3.81
CA VAL A 129 22.39 1.35 -4.97
C VAL A 129 23.57 0.47 -5.38
N ALA A 130 24.33 -0.02 -4.40
CA ALA A 130 25.52 -0.80 -4.64
C ALA A 130 25.21 -2.14 -5.33
N ASP A 131 23.98 -2.63 -5.17
CA ASP A 131 23.60 -3.97 -5.58
C ASP A 131 22.64 -3.98 -6.77
N VAL A 132 21.91 -2.89 -7.03
CA VAL A 132 20.81 -2.91 -8.01
C VAL A 132 21.29 -3.06 -9.45
N ALA A 133 22.47 -2.52 -9.77
CA ALA A 133 23.09 -2.64 -11.08
C ALA A 133 23.78 -4.01 -11.29
N ASN A 134 24.02 -4.77 -10.22
CA ASN A 134 24.71 -6.06 -10.28
C ASN A 134 23.69 -7.20 -10.43
N PRO A 135 23.74 -8.03 -11.48
CA PRO A 135 22.74 -9.08 -11.69
C PRO A 135 22.73 -10.11 -10.54
N LYS A 136 21.52 -10.45 -10.07
CA LYS A 136 21.24 -11.56 -9.15
C LYS A 136 20.38 -12.61 -9.86
N PRO A 137 20.32 -13.86 -9.38
CA PRO A 137 19.35 -14.85 -9.87
C PRO A 137 17.93 -14.26 -9.88
N SER A 138 17.13 -14.59 -10.89
CA SER A 138 15.78 -14.00 -11.11
C SER A 138 14.83 -14.11 -9.92
N ASN A 139 15.06 -15.09 -9.05
CA ASN A 139 14.19 -15.45 -7.94
C ASN A 139 14.49 -14.60 -6.69
N GLU A 140 15.57 -13.83 -6.72
CA GLU A 140 16.05 -12.96 -5.63
C GLU A 140 15.91 -11.48 -6.00
N THR A 141 14.90 -11.13 -6.79
CA THR A 141 14.62 -9.75 -7.18
C THR A 141 13.63 -9.08 -6.21
N GLY A 142 13.58 -7.76 -6.25
CA GLY A 142 12.66 -6.96 -5.45
C GLY A 142 12.17 -5.73 -6.21
N LEU A 143 11.41 -4.87 -5.52
CA LEU A 143 10.77 -3.71 -6.16
C LEU A 143 11.77 -2.77 -6.84
N GLY A 144 12.84 -2.38 -6.14
CA GLY A 144 13.86 -1.47 -6.65
C GLY A 144 14.60 -2.05 -7.86
N ARG A 145 15.00 -3.32 -7.81
CA ARG A 145 15.64 -4.00 -8.94
C ARG A 145 14.72 -4.18 -10.13
N MET A 146 13.44 -4.46 -9.90
CA MET A 146 12.48 -4.55 -11.00
C MET A 146 12.27 -3.19 -11.66
N LEU A 147 12.19 -2.10 -10.89
CA LEU A 147 12.20 -0.75 -11.45
C LEU A 147 13.47 -0.47 -12.26
N TYR A 148 14.65 -0.86 -11.77
CA TYR A 148 15.90 -0.71 -12.52
C TYR A 148 15.84 -1.46 -13.86
N LYS A 149 15.38 -2.71 -13.88
CA LYS A 149 15.24 -3.50 -15.11
C LYS A 149 14.40 -2.78 -16.17
N HIS A 150 13.28 -2.18 -15.76
CA HIS A 150 12.32 -1.51 -16.64
C HIS A 150 12.69 -0.07 -17.03
N THR A 151 13.53 0.60 -16.24
CA THR A 151 13.86 2.04 -16.43
C THR A 151 15.34 2.30 -16.73
N GLN A 152 16.21 1.33 -16.47
CA GLN A 152 17.66 1.45 -16.46
C GLN A 152 18.18 2.60 -15.56
N SER A 153 17.37 3.00 -14.56
CA SER A 153 17.65 4.15 -13.70
C SER A 153 17.86 3.73 -12.25
N VAL A 154 19.08 3.95 -11.75
CA VAL A 154 19.43 3.74 -10.33
C VAL A 154 18.60 4.66 -9.43
N SER A 155 18.34 5.89 -9.86
CA SER A 155 17.46 6.82 -9.12
C SER A 155 16.05 6.26 -8.99
N ALA A 156 15.48 5.71 -10.07
CA ALA A 156 14.17 5.09 -10.05
C ALA A 156 14.12 3.90 -9.07
N ALA A 157 15.17 3.07 -9.07
CA ALA A 157 15.30 1.98 -8.12
C ALA A 157 15.34 2.44 -6.66
N GLN A 158 16.10 3.48 -6.33
CA GLN A 158 16.13 4.04 -4.98
C GLN A 158 14.75 4.57 -4.54
N VAL A 159 14.03 5.19 -5.47
CA VAL A 159 12.71 5.77 -5.24
C VAL A 159 11.63 4.71 -4.94
N SER A 160 11.91 3.41 -5.12
CA SER A 160 11.04 2.33 -4.65
C SER A 160 10.70 2.42 -3.16
N SER A 161 11.57 3.02 -2.33
CA SER A 161 11.29 3.22 -0.89
C SER A 161 10.14 4.19 -0.62
N GLN A 162 9.81 5.07 -1.58
CA GLN A 162 8.64 5.95 -1.58
C GLN A 162 7.49 5.32 -2.36
N LEU A 163 7.78 4.70 -3.51
CA LEU A 163 6.76 4.05 -4.34
C LEU A 163 6.03 2.93 -3.58
N GLY A 164 6.75 2.10 -2.82
CA GLY A 164 6.18 1.03 -2.01
C GLY A 164 5.03 1.50 -1.10
N PRO A 165 5.26 2.50 -0.22
CA PRO A 165 4.18 3.06 0.60
C PRO A 165 3.04 3.70 -0.21
N ILE A 166 3.29 4.35 -1.35
CA ILE A 166 2.21 4.87 -2.23
C ILE A 166 1.33 3.71 -2.71
N LEU A 167 1.95 2.64 -3.24
CA LEU A 167 1.24 1.46 -3.75
C LEU A 167 0.53 0.67 -2.62
N MET A 168 1.06 0.74 -1.40
CA MET A 168 0.40 0.18 -0.21
C MET A 168 -0.87 0.97 0.14
N ASN A 169 -0.80 2.31 0.11
CA ASN A 169 -1.94 3.17 0.44
C ASN A 169 -3.12 2.99 -0.52
N VAL A 170 -2.85 2.67 -1.80
CA VAL A 170 -3.89 2.35 -2.79
C VAL A 170 -4.30 0.87 -2.82
N GLY A 171 -3.79 0.05 -1.91
CA GLY A 171 -4.18 -1.36 -1.78
C GLY A 171 -3.61 -2.30 -2.85
N LEU A 172 -2.59 -1.88 -3.60
CA LEU A 172 -1.90 -2.74 -4.58
C LEU A 172 -0.82 -3.63 -3.93
N LEU A 173 -0.27 -3.19 -2.81
CA LEU A 173 0.73 -3.92 -2.03
C LEU A 173 0.31 -4.05 -0.56
N THR A 174 0.69 -5.16 0.07
CA THR A 174 0.68 -5.32 1.53
C THR A 174 2.11 -5.40 2.06
N TRP A 175 2.40 -4.72 3.16
CA TRP A 175 3.72 -4.70 3.79
C TRP A 175 3.82 -5.76 4.91
N ASN A 176 5.00 -6.34 5.09
CA ASN A 176 5.28 -7.33 6.14
C ASN A 176 5.31 -6.77 7.58
N GLY A 177 5.09 -5.46 7.77
CA GLY A 177 5.06 -4.80 9.08
C GLY A 177 6.45 -4.57 9.71
N LYS A 178 7.54 -4.89 9.00
CA LYS A 178 8.91 -4.78 9.55
C LYS A 178 9.63 -3.56 9.00
N MET A 179 10.19 -2.74 9.89
CA MET A 179 10.98 -1.55 9.54
C MET A 179 12.39 -1.90 9.02
N HIS A 180 12.86 -3.13 9.27
CA HIS A 180 14.09 -3.71 8.74
C HIS A 180 13.76 -4.96 7.93
N GLY A 181 14.42 -5.15 6.78
CA GLY A 181 14.04 -6.21 5.85
C GLY A 181 12.63 -5.99 5.31
N ILE A 182 12.36 -4.78 4.81
CA ILE A 182 11.06 -4.40 4.24
C ILE A 182 10.74 -5.33 3.07
N GLN A 183 9.57 -5.94 3.13
CA GLN A 183 9.04 -6.79 2.08
C GLN A 183 7.59 -6.43 1.78
N PHE A 184 7.18 -6.68 0.54
CA PHE A 184 5.83 -6.46 0.06
C PHE A 184 5.27 -7.74 -0.54
N CYS A 185 3.95 -7.83 -0.58
CA CYS A 185 3.22 -8.85 -1.33
C CYS A 185 2.19 -8.13 -2.21
N CYS A 186 2.03 -8.58 -3.44
CA CYS A 186 0.99 -8.07 -4.32
C CYS A 186 -0.38 -8.50 -3.82
N THR A 187 -1.38 -7.62 -3.98
CA THR A 187 -2.79 -7.99 -3.76
C THR A 187 -3.38 -8.60 -5.04
N PRO A 188 -4.51 -9.33 -4.95
CA PRO A 188 -5.19 -9.86 -6.14
C PRO A 188 -5.60 -8.78 -7.16
N MET A 189 -5.62 -7.50 -6.77
CA MET A 189 -5.93 -6.39 -7.68
C MET A 189 -4.88 -6.23 -8.79
N VAL A 190 -3.63 -6.64 -8.54
CA VAL A 190 -2.53 -6.51 -9.51
C VAL A 190 -2.76 -7.32 -10.79
N ASP A 191 -3.46 -8.45 -10.70
CA ASP A 191 -3.77 -9.33 -11.85
C ASP A 191 -4.55 -8.60 -12.95
N LYS A 192 -5.49 -7.74 -12.55
CA LYS A 192 -6.36 -6.96 -13.45
C LYS A 192 -5.88 -5.53 -13.64
N LEU A 193 -4.73 -5.15 -13.08
CA LEU A 193 -4.25 -3.78 -13.10
C LEU A 193 -3.90 -3.36 -14.52
N ASP A 194 -4.39 -2.20 -14.92
CA ASP A 194 -3.95 -1.46 -16.11
C ASP A 194 -3.60 -0.01 -15.72
N GLU A 195 -3.13 0.78 -16.68
CA GLU A 195 -2.69 2.16 -16.43
C GLU A 195 -3.85 3.05 -15.96
N LYS A 196 -5.05 2.83 -16.50
CA LYS A 196 -6.24 3.62 -16.15
C LYS A 196 -6.69 3.32 -14.72
N MET A 197 -6.74 2.04 -14.34
CA MET A 197 -7.05 1.62 -12.99
C MET A 197 -6.00 2.14 -12.00
N LEU A 198 -4.71 2.13 -12.37
CA LEU A 198 -3.65 2.72 -11.56
C LEU A 198 -3.86 4.24 -11.37
N GLU A 199 -4.20 4.96 -12.44
CA GLU A 199 -4.51 6.38 -12.38
C GLU A 199 -5.65 6.70 -11.41
N GLU A 200 -6.79 6.02 -11.58
CA GLU A 200 -7.98 6.19 -10.75
C GLU A 200 -7.67 5.94 -9.27
N LEU A 201 -6.95 4.86 -8.98
CA LEU A 201 -6.52 4.52 -7.62
C LEU A 201 -5.64 5.60 -6.99
N LEU A 202 -4.69 6.16 -7.74
CA LEU A 202 -3.77 7.18 -7.24
C LEU A 202 -4.42 8.56 -7.09
N ILE A 203 -5.45 8.88 -7.88
CA ILE A 203 -6.16 10.15 -7.78
C ILE A 203 -7.14 10.16 -6.59
N CYS A 204 -7.70 9.01 -6.22
CA CYS A 204 -8.67 8.87 -5.13
C CYS A 204 -8.08 8.91 -3.70
N VAL A 205 -6.76 9.08 -3.54
CA VAL A 205 -6.07 9.25 -2.24
C VAL A 205 -5.96 10.72 -1.89
#